data_AF-A0A7C1LZC0-F1
#
_entry.id   AF-A0A7C1LZC0-F1
#
_cell.length_a   1.000
_cell.length_b   1.000
_cell.length_c   1.000
_cell.angle_alpha   90.00
_cell.angle_beta   90.00
_cell.angle_gamma   90.00
#
_symmetry.space_group_name_H-M   'P 1'
#
loop_
_entity.id
_entity.type
_entity.pdbx_description
1 polymer ?
#
loop_
_entity_poly.entity_id
_entity_poly.type
_entity_poly.pdbx_seq_one_letter_code
_entity_poly.pdbx_strand_id
1 'polypeptide(L)'
;MHINSHFAVGIIIASFLNYYFVFNLIEFLLIVFFAFICDFDVLFAKFAKDNNHRMLITHSIIPGVVIIILGVFMGWTALIISGMSYSIHIIIDTFDWGTNFFYFTKKQVGFKLLISKEEFNNISKYLAQYKNPQSFFDKKYYGNFVCLLVEVLIFIGMVLLIITLALDYFIIVIFYPFFLAFHLIRHFNLKKIESK
;
A
#
# COMPACT_ATOMS: atom_id res chain seq x y z
N MET A 1 -3.51 -2.91 1.35
CA MET A 1 -3.87 -2.07 2.51
C MET A 1 -4.25 -0.70 1.97
N HIS A 2 -4.51 0.29 2.82
CA HIS A 2 -4.70 1.67 2.37
C HIS A 2 -3.37 2.44 2.29
N ILE A 3 -3.36 3.54 1.54
CA ILE A 3 -2.15 4.34 1.26
C ILE A 3 -1.51 4.87 2.55
N ASN A 4 -2.32 5.20 3.57
CA ASN A 4 -1.85 5.65 4.88
C ASN A 4 -1.05 4.56 5.60
N SER A 5 -1.47 3.30 5.45
CA SER A 5 -0.80 2.16 6.07
C SER A 5 0.52 1.86 5.36
N HIS A 6 0.57 1.99 4.03
CA HIS A 6 1.81 1.90 3.26
C HIS A 6 2.77 3.06 3.56
N PHE A 7 2.26 4.28 3.70
CA PHE A 7 3.01 5.44 4.15
C PHE A 7 3.64 5.21 5.54
N ALA A 8 2.86 4.68 6.49
CA ALA A 8 3.35 4.35 7.82
C ALA A 8 4.42 3.25 7.81
N VAL A 9 4.27 2.22 6.98
CA VAL A 9 5.31 1.20 6.75
C VAL A 9 6.59 1.84 6.20
N GLY A 10 6.48 2.78 5.26
CA GLY A 10 7.62 3.54 4.76
C GLY A 10 8.37 4.30 5.86
N ILE A 11 7.63 4.99 6.75
CA ILE A 11 8.22 5.67 7.91
C ILE A 11 8.87 4.68 8.87
N ILE A 12 8.26 3.52 9.14
CA ILE A 12 8.82 2.46 9.99
C ILE A 12 10.17 2.00 9.44
N ILE A 13 10.23 1.67 8.15
CA ILE A 13 11.45 1.21 7.47
C ILE A 13 12.52 2.30 7.51
N ALA A 14 12.16 3.53 7.12
CA ALA A 14 13.08 4.66 7.09
C ALA A 14 13.62 4.96 8.50
N SER A 15 12.77 4.98 9.53
CA SER A 15 13.16 5.26 10.91
C SER A 15 14.10 4.19 11.47
N PHE A 16 13.76 2.91 11.25
CA PHE A 16 14.59 1.80 11.71
C PHE A 16 15.98 1.82 11.07
N LEU A 17 16.05 2.07 9.75
CA LEU A 17 17.31 2.08 9.01
C LEU A 17 18.10 3.37 9.17
N ASN A 18 17.44 4.50 9.46
CA ASN A 18 18.09 5.77 9.76
C ASN A 18 19.06 5.65 10.95
N TYR A 19 18.72 4.83 11.95
CA TYR A 19 19.61 4.53 13.08
C TYR A 19 20.98 3.98 12.64
N TYR A 20 21.03 3.20 11.55
CA TYR A 20 22.26 2.55 11.09
C TYR A 20 22.99 3.34 9.99
N PHE A 21 22.25 4.03 9.12
CA PHE A 21 22.81 4.66 7.92
C PHE A 21 22.82 6.19 7.93
N VAL A 22 22.14 6.82 8.90
CA VAL A 22 22.02 8.29 9.05
C VAL A 22 21.64 8.96 7.73
N PHE A 23 20.39 8.77 7.33
CA PHE A 23 19.87 9.37 6.10
C PHE A 23 19.76 10.88 6.25
N ASN A 24 19.92 11.61 5.15
CA ASN A 24 19.44 12.99 5.11
C ASN A 24 17.92 13.03 4.81
N LEU A 25 17.32 14.22 4.88
CA LEU A 25 15.88 14.41 4.65
C LEU A 25 15.40 13.86 3.29
N ILE A 26 16.18 14.05 2.22
CA ILE A 26 15.80 13.60 0.87
C ILE A 26 15.79 12.08 0.82
N GLU A 27 16.81 11.44 1.36
CA GLU A 27 16.91 9.98 1.42
C GLU A 27 15.79 9.35 2.26
N PHE A 28 15.49 9.95 3.41
CA PHE A 28 14.38 9.52 4.26
C PHE A 28 13.04 9.63 3.52
N LEU A 29 12.78 10.79 2.90
CA LEU A 29 11.56 11.01 2.11
C LEU A 29 11.47 10.08 0.90
N LEU A 30 12.60 9.75 0.27
CA LEU A 30 12.65 8.82 -0.86
C LEU A 30 12.17 7.43 -0.44
N ILE A 31 12.68 6.90 0.68
CA ILE A 31 12.29 5.59 1.21
C ILE A 31 10.80 5.55 1.54
N VAL A 32 10.29 6.62 2.19
CA VAL A 32 8.87 6.75 2.54
C VAL A 32 8.02 6.84 1.27
N PHE A 33 8.42 7.66 0.30
CA PHE A 33 7.70 7.86 -0.96
C PHE A 33 7.56 6.55 -1.75
N PHE A 34 8.64 5.78 -1.87
CA PHE A 34 8.60 4.50 -2.58
C PHE A 34 7.75 3.43 -1.88
N ALA A 35 7.43 3.59 -0.59
CA ALA A 35 6.54 2.69 0.13
C ALA A 35 5.08 2.75 -0.36
N PHE A 36 4.65 3.86 -0.99
CA PHE A 36 3.25 4.05 -1.39
C PHE A 36 3.06 4.60 -2.80
N ILE A 37 4.12 4.97 -3.52
CA ILE A 37 4.00 5.57 -4.86
C ILE A 37 3.24 4.70 -5.87
N CYS A 38 3.32 3.37 -5.76
CA CYS A 38 2.57 2.46 -6.63
C CYS A 38 1.06 2.62 -6.48
N ASP A 39 0.52 3.04 -5.34
CA ASP A 39 -0.93 3.23 -5.18
C ASP A 39 -1.50 4.33 -6.09
N PHE A 40 -0.67 5.27 -6.55
CA PHE A 40 -1.12 6.30 -7.49
C PHE A 40 -1.42 5.75 -8.88
N ASP A 41 -1.02 4.51 -9.19
CA ASP A 41 -1.39 3.87 -10.43
C ASP A 41 -2.88 3.52 -10.54
N VAL A 42 -3.64 3.68 -9.44
CA VAL A 42 -5.10 3.72 -9.45
C VAL A 42 -5.66 4.74 -10.45
N LEU A 43 -4.95 5.85 -10.71
CA LEU A 43 -5.33 6.85 -11.71
C LEU A 43 -5.27 6.29 -13.14
N PHE A 44 -4.49 5.23 -13.35
CA PHE A 44 -4.33 4.52 -14.62
C PHE A 44 -5.11 3.20 -14.66
N ALA A 45 -5.97 2.92 -13.67
CA ALA A 45 -6.74 1.68 -13.57
C ALA A 45 -7.55 1.37 -14.83
N LYS A 46 -8.03 2.39 -15.56
CA LYS A 46 -8.76 2.23 -16.83
C LYS A 46 -7.97 1.51 -17.94
N PHE A 47 -6.65 1.50 -17.84
CA PHE A 47 -5.76 0.80 -18.77
C PHE A 47 -5.41 -0.62 -18.30
N ALA A 48 -5.80 -0.97 -17.08
CA ALA A 48 -5.52 -2.26 -16.48
C ALA A 48 -6.63 -3.26 -16.83
N LYS A 49 -6.27 -4.54 -16.85
CA LYS A 49 -7.24 -5.63 -17.02
C LYS A 49 -8.29 -5.55 -15.91
N ASP A 50 -9.56 -5.69 -16.27
CA ASP A 50 -10.72 -5.63 -15.36
C ASP A 50 -10.82 -4.30 -14.58
N ASN A 51 -10.24 -3.22 -15.10
CA ASN A 51 -10.11 -1.92 -14.44
C ASN A 51 -9.45 -1.99 -13.04
N ASN A 52 -8.55 -2.97 -12.85
CA ASN A 52 -7.88 -3.22 -11.58
C ASN A 52 -6.41 -2.81 -11.67
N HIS A 53 -6.03 -1.68 -11.06
CA HIS A 53 -4.67 -1.15 -11.08
C HIS A 53 -3.60 -2.14 -10.62
N ARG A 54 -3.95 -3.11 -9.76
CA ARG A 54 -3.06 -4.20 -9.30
C ARG A 54 -2.61 -5.15 -10.42
N MET A 55 -3.17 -4.99 -11.62
CA MET A 55 -2.78 -5.70 -12.84
C MET A 55 -1.74 -4.93 -13.67
N LEU A 56 -1.45 -3.67 -13.35
CA LEU A 56 -0.43 -2.85 -14.00
C LEU A 56 0.97 -3.30 -13.59
N ILE A 57 1.96 -3.05 -14.46
CA ILE A 57 3.37 -3.36 -14.16
C ILE A 57 3.91 -2.52 -13.00
N THR A 58 3.38 -1.31 -12.84
CA THR A 58 3.63 -0.38 -11.72
C THR A 58 3.11 -0.88 -10.37
N HIS A 59 2.38 -2.00 -10.37
CA HIS A 59 1.86 -2.67 -9.18
C HIS A 59 2.36 -4.13 -9.13
N SER A 60 3.62 -4.33 -9.50
CA SER A 60 4.31 -5.64 -9.47
C SER A 60 5.67 -5.50 -8.79
N ILE A 61 6.38 -6.61 -8.54
CA ILE A 61 7.71 -6.55 -7.92
C ILE A 61 8.77 -5.93 -8.84
N ILE A 62 8.50 -5.87 -10.15
CA ILE A 62 9.48 -5.51 -11.19
C ILE A 62 10.07 -4.10 -10.96
N PRO A 63 9.28 -3.03 -10.75
CA PRO A 63 9.86 -1.71 -10.52
C PRO A 63 10.74 -1.66 -9.27
N GLY A 64 10.37 -2.35 -8.19
CA GLY A 64 11.21 -2.47 -6.99
C GLY A 64 12.57 -3.09 -7.28
N VAL A 65 12.60 -4.18 -8.05
CA VAL A 65 13.84 -4.83 -8.48
C VAL A 65 14.69 -3.90 -9.36
N VAL A 66 14.08 -3.17 -10.29
CA VAL A 66 14.79 -2.18 -11.12
C VAL A 66 15.43 -1.09 -10.27
N ILE A 67 14.69 -0.55 -9.28
CA ILE A 67 15.21 0.48 -8.36
C ILE A 67 16.39 -0.06 -7.53
N ILE A 68 16.31 -1.30 -7.04
CA ILE A 68 17.41 -1.96 -6.33
C ILE A 68 18.65 -2.05 -7.22
N ILE A 69 18.51 -2.52 -8.46
CA ILE A 69 19.62 -2.66 -9.41
C ILE A 69 20.28 -1.29 -9.67
N LEU A 70 19.48 -0.25 -9.88
CA LEU A 70 19.99 1.11 -10.06
C LEU A 70 20.73 1.61 -8.80
N GLY A 71 20.18 1.37 -7.61
CA GLY A 71 20.83 1.68 -6.35
C GLY A 71 22.18 0.99 -6.16
N VAL A 72 22.27 -0.29 -6.54
CA VAL A 72 23.53 -1.05 -6.50
C VAL A 72 24.54 -0.47 -7.48
N PHE A 73 24.15 -0.17 -8.72
CA PHE A 73 25.06 0.39 -9.72
C PHE A 73 25.59 1.78 -9.32
N MET A 74 24.75 2.59 -8.66
CA MET A 74 25.12 3.93 -8.18
C MET A 74 25.83 3.92 -6.82
N GLY A 75 25.88 2.78 -6.12
CA GLY A 75 26.38 2.71 -4.75
C GLY A 75 25.53 3.51 -3.74
N TRP A 76 24.23 3.72 -4.02
CA TRP A 76 23.36 4.57 -3.21
C TRP A 76 22.41 3.75 -2.32
N THR A 77 22.79 3.59 -1.06
CA THR A 77 22.06 2.77 -0.07
C THR A 77 20.60 3.17 0.09
N ALA A 78 20.28 4.47 0.14
CA ALA A 78 18.90 4.94 0.27
C ALA A 78 18.02 4.52 -0.92
N LEU A 79 18.58 4.48 -2.14
CA LEU A 79 17.86 4.03 -3.33
C LEU A 79 17.62 2.51 -3.30
N ILE A 80 18.60 1.73 -2.84
CA ILE A 80 18.43 0.27 -2.63
C ILE A 80 17.28 0.03 -1.64
N ILE A 81 17.28 0.72 -0.50
CA ILE A 81 16.23 0.61 0.51
C ILE A 81 14.88 1.09 -0.02
N SER A 82 14.86 2.13 -0.85
CA SER A 82 13.63 2.60 -1.51
C SER A 82 13.02 1.50 -2.40
N GLY A 83 13.85 0.79 -3.18
CA GLY A 83 13.39 -0.36 -3.94
C GLY A 83 12.88 -1.50 -3.07
N MET A 84 13.52 -1.77 -1.93
CA MET A 84 13.02 -2.75 -0.94
C MET A 84 11.69 -2.31 -0.32
N SER A 85 11.54 -1.03 0.03
CA SER A 85 10.32 -0.43 0.59
C SER A 85 9.14 -0.59 -0.38
N TYR A 86 9.38 -0.30 -1.66
CA TYR A 86 8.44 -0.57 -2.74
C TYR A 86 8.10 -2.06 -2.85
N SER A 87 9.10 -2.95 -2.79
CA SER A 87 8.86 -4.40 -2.84
C SER A 87 8.03 -4.91 -1.64
N ILE A 88 8.27 -4.38 -0.45
CA ILE A 88 7.50 -4.68 0.76
C ILE A 88 6.03 -4.27 0.59
N HIS A 89 5.77 -3.09 0.00
CA HIS A 89 4.40 -2.70 -0.37
C HIS A 89 3.71 -3.77 -1.20
N ILE A 90 4.33 -4.21 -2.30
CA ILE A 90 3.76 -5.20 -3.21
C ILE A 90 3.51 -6.53 -2.49
N ILE A 91 4.43 -6.94 -1.62
CA ILE A 91 4.31 -8.16 -0.81
C ILE A 91 3.11 -8.05 0.14
N ILE A 92 2.99 -6.95 0.89
CA ILE A 92 1.85 -6.70 1.78
C ILE A 92 0.54 -6.82 0.99
N ASP A 93 0.49 -6.22 -0.20
CA ASP A 93 -0.71 -6.22 -1.02
C ASP A 93 -1.08 -7.60 -1.60
N THR A 94 -0.16 -8.57 -1.56
CA THR A 94 -0.49 -9.98 -1.86
C THR A 94 -1.37 -10.63 -0.78
N PHE A 95 -1.32 -10.16 0.46
CA PHE A 95 -2.13 -10.70 1.55
C PHE A 95 -3.59 -10.26 1.43
N ASP A 96 -3.84 -9.00 1.05
CA ASP A 96 -5.18 -8.42 1.07
C ASP A 96 -6.05 -8.90 -0.09
N TRP A 97 -5.76 -8.42 -1.30
CA TRP A 97 -6.54 -8.67 -2.52
C TRP A 97 -5.73 -9.41 -3.59
N GLY A 98 -4.43 -9.60 -3.36
CA GLY A 98 -3.51 -10.14 -4.35
C GLY A 98 -3.06 -9.08 -5.35
N THR A 99 -1.90 -9.31 -5.96
CA THR A 99 -1.31 -8.47 -7.02
C THR A 99 -0.90 -9.33 -8.19
N ASN A 100 -0.71 -8.74 -9.37
CA ASN A 100 0.00 -9.42 -10.44
C ASN A 100 1.50 -9.41 -10.14
N PHE A 101 1.93 -10.20 -9.14
CA PHE A 101 3.23 -10.07 -8.47
C PHE A 101 4.43 -10.00 -9.42
N PHE A 102 4.50 -10.90 -10.41
CA PHE A 102 5.54 -10.89 -11.44
C PHE A 102 5.11 -10.24 -12.75
N TYR A 103 3.91 -9.68 -12.83
CA TYR A 103 3.28 -9.10 -14.02
C TYR A 103 3.00 -10.06 -15.21
N PHE A 104 3.87 -11.04 -15.47
CA PHE A 104 3.84 -11.90 -16.67
C PHE A 104 2.67 -12.88 -16.72
N THR A 105 2.17 -13.34 -15.57
CA THR A 105 1.07 -14.31 -15.51
C THR A 105 -0.28 -13.70 -15.86
N LYS A 106 -0.39 -12.36 -15.85
CA LYS A 106 -1.65 -11.62 -16.07
C LYS A 106 -2.80 -12.10 -15.19
N LYS A 107 -2.46 -12.60 -13.98
CA LYS A 107 -3.38 -13.10 -12.96
C LYS A 107 -2.93 -12.59 -11.59
N GLN A 108 -3.89 -12.26 -10.73
CA GLN A 108 -3.58 -11.91 -9.34
C GLN A 108 -3.14 -13.15 -8.55
N VAL A 109 -1.98 -13.03 -7.92
CA VAL A 109 -1.34 -14.00 -7.02
C VAL A 109 -1.35 -13.42 -5.60
N GLY A 110 -1.41 -14.30 -4.60
CA GLY A 110 -1.43 -13.92 -3.18
C GLY A 110 -2.44 -14.71 -2.37
N PHE A 111 -2.45 -14.49 -1.06
CA PHE A 111 -3.37 -15.15 -0.12
C PHE A 111 -4.81 -14.65 -0.23
N LYS A 112 -4.99 -13.38 -0.61
CA LYS A 112 -6.31 -12.76 -0.83
C LYS A 112 -7.26 -12.94 0.36
N LEU A 113 -6.78 -12.66 1.57
CA LEU A 113 -7.46 -12.95 2.85
C LEU A 113 -8.83 -12.27 2.99
N LEU A 114 -9.11 -11.25 2.18
CA LEU A 114 -10.35 -10.49 2.21
C LEU A 114 -11.47 -11.03 1.31
N ILE A 115 -11.19 -12.06 0.51
CA ILE A 115 -12.17 -12.62 -0.43
C ILE A 115 -12.12 -14.14 -0.48
N SER A 116 -13.28 -14.80 -0.48
CA SER A 116 -13.33 -16.25 -0.64
C SER A 116 -13.06 -16.65 -2.09
N LYS A 117 -12.64 -17.90 -2.30
CA LYS A 117 -12.44 -18.45 -3.66
C LYS A 117 -13.73 -18.43 -4.49
N GLU A 118 -14.87 -18.66 -3.84
CA GLU A 118 -16.19 -18.61 -4.49
C GLU A 118 -16.54 -17.18 -4.93
N GLU A 119 -16.33 -16.21 -4.05
CA GLU A 119 -16.55 -14.78 -4.35
C GLU A 119 -15.63 -14.31 -5.47
N PHE A 120 -14.35 -14.70 -5.44
CA PHE A 120 -13.39 -14.34 -6.46
C PHE A 120 -13.77 -14.90 -7.85
N ASN A 121 -14.20 -16.16 -7.91
CA ASN A 121 -14.61 -16.80 -9.17
C ASN A 121 -15.93 -16.25 -9.73
N ASN A 122 -16.78 -15.70 -8.86
CA ASN A 122 -18.10 -15.16 -9.22
C ASN A 122 -18.21 -13.66 -8.96
N ILE A 123 -17.09 -12.92 -9.08
CA ILE A 123 -16.99 -11.54 -8.60
C ILE A 123 -18.10 -10.64 -9.15
N SER A 124 -18.44 -10.76 -10.44
CA SER A 124 -19.50 -9.97 -11.08
C SER A 124 -20.86 -10.13 -10.39
N LYS A 125 -21.20 -11.34 -9.91
CA LYS A 125 -22.44 -11.62 -9.18
C LYS A 125 -22.47 -10.89 -7.84
N TYR A 126 -21.34 -10.88 -7.12
CA TYR A 126 -21.23 -10.24 -5.81
C TYR A 126 -21.16 -8.72 -5.92
N LEU A 127 -20.48 -8.19 -6.94
CA LEU A 127 -20.43 -6.75 -7.22
C LEU A 127 -21.81 -6.19 -7.59
N ALA A 128 -22.63 -6.94 -8.33
CA ALA A 128 -23.98 -6.52 -8.73
C ALA A 128 -24.96 -6.35 -7.56
N GLN A 129 -24.62 -6.82 -6.35
CA GLN A 129 -25.43 -6.63 -5.14
C GLN A 129 -25.30 -5.23 -4.53
N TYR A 130 -24.32 -4.44 -4.98
CA TYR A 130 -24.02 -3.11 -4.46
C TYR A 130 -24.40 -2.05 -5.50
N LYS A 131 -24.86 -0.89 -5.05
CA LYS A 131 -25.12 0.26 -5.94
C LYS A 131 -23.83 0.77 -6.56
N ASN A 132 -22.74 0.71 -5.81
CA ASN A 132 -21.39 0.94 -6.30
C ASN A 132 -20.52 -0.32 -6.09
N PRO A 133 -19.92 -0.91 -7.13
CA PRO A 133 -19.05 -2.09 -7.00
C PRO A 133 -17.90 -1.91 -5.98
N GLN A 134 -17.40 -0.69 -5.79
CA GLN A 134 -16.34 -0.41 -4.80
C GLN A 134 -16.79 -0.67 -3.36
N SER A 135 -18.08 -0.57 -3.08
CA SER A 135 -18.67 -0.83 -1.76
C SER A 135 -18.46 -2.27 -1.31
N PHE A 136 -18.36 -3.24 -2.23
CA PHE A 136 -18.05 -4.64 -1.90
C PHE A 136 -16.68 -4.76 -1.22
N PHE A 137 -15.64 -4.20 -1.85
CA PHE A 137 -14.27 -4.24 -1.35
C PHE A 137 -14.14 -3.45 -0.05
N ASP A 138 -14.76 -2.28 0.00
CA ASP A 138 -14.76 -1.40 1.16
C ASP A 138 -15.41 -2.05 2.38
N LYS A 139 -16.61 -2.64 2.21
CA LYS A 139 -17.31 -3.37 3.28
C LYS A 139 -16.52 -4.57 3.78
N LYS A 140 -15.85 -5.31 2.90
CA LYS A 140 -14.99 -6.44 3.27
C LYS A 140 -13.77 -6.00 4.08
N TYR A 141 -13.14 -4.91 3.68
CA TYR A 141 -11.98 -4.36 4.37
C TYR A 141 -12.34 -3.85 5.77
N TYR A 142 -13.29 -2.91 5.87
CA TYR A 142 -13.72 -2.33 7.14
C TYR A 142 -14.55 -3.28 8.02
N GLY A 143 -15.07 -4.36 7.44
CA GLY A 143 -15.71 -5.45 8.17
C GLY A 143 -14.73 -6.46 8.76
N ASN A 144 -13.45 -6.39 8.40
CA ASN A 144 -12.42 -7.32 8.87
C ASN A 144 -11.66 -6.72 10.07
N PHE A 145 -11.97 -7.22 11.27
CA PHE A 145 -11.32 -6.78 12.51
C PHE A 145 -9.80 -6.95 12.49
N VAL A 146 -9.29 -8.02 11.88
CA VAL A 146 -7.84 -8.28 11.82
C VAL A 146 -7.14 -7.21 10.98
N CYS A 147 -7.70 -6.84 9.83
CA CYS A 147 -7.14 -5.77 8.99
C CYS A 147 -7.10 -4.43 9.74
N LEU A 148 -8.20 -4.05 10.39
CA LEU A 148 -8.26 -2.81 11.18
C LEU A 148 -7.26 -2.83 12.34
N LEU A 149 -7.14 -3.96 13.05
CA LEU A 149 -6.17 -4.13 14.12
C LEU A 149 -4.73 -3.96 13.61
N VAL A 150 -4.40 -4.57 12.47
CA VAL A 150 -3.07 -4.44 11.84
C VAL A 150 -2.78 -2.98 11.47
N GLU A 151 -3.75 -2.23 10.93
CA GLU A 151 -3.54 -0.80 10.62
C GLU A 151 -3.26 0.03 11.86
N VAL A 152 -3.98 -0.21 12.95
CA VAL A 152 -3.75 0.47 14.24
C VAL A 152 -2.37 0.14 14.79
N LEU A 153 -1.95 -1.13 14.73
CA LEU A 153 -0.63 -1.56 15.17
C LEU A 153 0.49 -0.92 14.32
N ILE A 154 0.29 -0.80 13.00
CA ILE A 154 1.23 -0.12 12.10
C ILE A 154 1.31 1.37 12.44
N PHE A 155 0.19 2.04 12.72
CA PHE A 155 0.20 3.44 13.15
C PHE A 155 0.96 3.63 14.47
N ILE A 156 0.70 2.80 15.48
CA ILE A 156 1.42 2.84 16.76
C ILE A 156 2.91 2.59 16.53
N GLY A 157 3.26 1.57 15.75
CA GLY A 157 4.65 1.24 15.42
C GLY A 157 5.38 2.39 14.72
N MET A 158 4.71 3.06 13.77
CA MET A 158 5.23 4.26 13.09
C MET A 158 5.57 5.36 14.09
N VAL A 159 4.62 5.72 14.97
CA VAL A 159 4.80 6.79 15.95
C VAL A 159 5.94 6.45 16.93
N LEU A 160 5.98 5.23 17.44
CA LEU A 160 7.02 4.80 18.38
C LEU A 160 8.41 4.81 17.72
N LEU A 161 8.55 4.26 16.52
CA LEU A 161 9.85 4.16 15.85
C LEU A 161 10.39 5.51 15.40
N ILE A 162 9.54 6.41 14.89
CA ILE A 162 10.03 7.72 14.47
C ILE A 162 10.45 8.58 15.67
N ILE A 163 9.72 8.54 16.79
CA ILE A 163 10.10 9.26 18.01
C ILE A 163 11.43 8.73 18.57
N THR A 164 11.64 7.41 18.53
CA THR A 164 12.81 6.78 19.16
C THR A 164 14.05 6.77 18.27
N LEU A 165 13.91 6.66 16.94
CA LEU A 165 15.03 6.43 16.01
C LEU A 165 15.24 7.55 14.97
N ALA A 166 14.29 8.48 14.83
CA ALA A 166 14.26 9.44 13.73
C ALA A 166 13.51 10.73 14.10
N LEU A 167 13.71 11.25 15.32
CA LEU A 167 12.93 12.36 15.87
C LEU A 167 13.01 13.63 15.00
N ASP A 168 14.15 13.88 14.37
CA ASP A 168 14.36 15.01 13.45
C ASP A 168 13.38 15.00 12.25
N TYR A 169 12.83 13.83 11.92
CA TYR A 169 11.88 13.63 10.83
C TYR A 169 10.42 13.54 11.31
N PHE A 170 10.15 13.75 12.61
CA PHE A 170 8.80 13.62 13.19
C PHE A 170 7.73 14.42 12.45
N ILE A 171 8.09 15.58 11.89
CA ILE A 171 7.17 16.44 11.13
C ILE A 171 6.50 15.71 9.94
N ILE A 172 7.16 14.69 9.38
CA ILE A 172 6.63 13.89 8.26
C ILE A 172 5.34 13.14 8.66
N VAL A 173 5.17 12.81 9.95
CA VAL A 173 3.95 12.14 10.45
C VAL A 173 2.69 12.98 10.23
N ILE A 174 2.81 14.31 10.11
CA ILE A 174 1.67 15.21 9.85
C ILE A 174 0.97 14.86 8.52
N PHE A 175 1.64 14.20 7.58
CA PHE A 175 1.02 13.75 6.33
C PHE A 175 0.10 12.52 6.52
N TYR A 176 0.28 11.73 7.58
CA TYR A 176 -0.51 10.52 7.83
C TYR A 176 -2.02 10.80 7.92
N PRO A 177 -2.50 11.78 8.74
CA PRO A 177 -3.92 12.14 8.78
C PRO A 177 -4.54 12.51 7.44
N PHE A 178 -3.79 13.11 6.50
CA PHE A 178 -4.32 13.45 5.17
C PHE A 178 -4.63 12.19 4.35
N PHE A 179 -3.71 11.22 4.35
CA PHE A 179 -3.93 9.94 3.68
C PHE A 179 -5.05 9.14 4.34
N LEU A 180 -5.13 9.14 5.68
CA LEU A 180 -6.22 8.48 6.41
C LEU A 180 -7.57 9.13 6.08
N ALA A 181 -7.65 10.47 6.10
CA ALA A 181 -8.85 11.21 5.78
C ALA A 181 -9.34 10.92 4.35
N PHE A 182 -8.44 10.84 3.37
CA PHE A 182 -8.78 10.47 2.00
C PHE A 182 -9.54 9.14 1.93
N HIS A 183 -9.05 8.11 2.65
CA HIS A 183 -9.71 6.80 2.69
C HIS A 183 -11.02 6.81 3.47
N LEU A 184 -11.08 7.48 4.62
CA LEU A 184 -12.29 7.55 5.43
C LEU A 184 -13.41 8.32 4.73
N ILE A 185 -13.09 9.42 4.04
CA ILE A 185 -14.07 10.17 3.24
C ILE A 185 -14.69 9.25 2.16
N ARG A 186 -13.85 8.47 1.47
CA ARG A 186 -14.35 7.50 0.48
C ARG A 186 -15.26 6.45 1.12
N HIS A 187 -14.85 5.86 2.24
CA HIS A 187 -15.63 4.87 3.00
C HIS A 187 -17.01 5.42 3.37
N PHE A 188 -17.07 6.57 4.05
CA PHE A 188 -18.33 7.15 4.49
C PHE A 188 -19.23 7.57 3.32
N ASN A 189 -18.65 8.02 2.21
CA ASN A 189 -19.41 8.31 0.99
C ASN A 189 -20.03 7.04 0.39
N LEU A 190 -19.28 5.96 0.26
CA LEU A 190 -19.79 4.67 -0.22
C LEU A 190 -20.90 4.14 0.70
N LYS A 191 -20.67 4.17 2.02
CA LYS A 191 -21.67 3.78 3.03
C LYS A 191 -22.97 4.56 2.89
N LYS A 192 -22.90 5.88 2.64
CA LYS A 192 -24.07 6.73 2.40
C LYS A 192 -24.80 6.40 1.10
N ILE A 193 -24.08 6.04 0.04
CA ILE A 193 -24.67 5.63 -1.24
C ILE A 193 -25.48 4.34 -1.05
N GLU A 194 -24.93 3.36 -0.34
CA GLU A 194 -25.60 2.07 -0.10
C GLU A 194 -26.75 2.14 0.92
N SER A 195 -26.79 3.16 1.79
CA SER A 195 -27.88 3.34 2.77
C SER A 195 -29.11 4.07 2.23
N LYS A 196 -28.95 4.81 1.13
CA LYS A 196 -30.08 5.34 0.36
C LYS A 196 -30.71 4.23 -0.47
#